data_AF-A0A968S9S4-F1
#
_entry.id   AF-A0A968S9S4-F1
#
_cell.length_a   1.000
_cell.length_b   1.000
_cell.length_c   1.000
_cell.angle_alpha   90.00
_cell.angle_beta   90.00
_cell.angle_gamma   90.00
#
_symmetry.space_group_name_H-M   'P 1'
#
loop_
_entity.id
_entity.type
_entity.pdbx_description
1 polymer ?
#
loop_
_entity_poly.entity_id
_entity_poly.type
_entity_poly.pdbx_seq_one_letter_code
_entity_poly.pdbx_strand_id
1 'polypeptide(L)'
;MPLPTADTPLYNHPLPDIEQWLTQMGCEQDIEQLHCWRVAQKTWQAELYLEVEELIVTYLRAGDSGRDIQRAFKYSLSRQDVEDAIFSGP
;
A
#
# COMPACT_ATOMS: atom_id res chain seq x y z
N MET A 1 13.41 14.86 1.50
CA MET A 1 13.71 14.92 0.06
C MET A 1 12.38 14.83 -0.67
N PRO A 2 12.18 15.49 -1.83
CA PRO A 2 10.94 15.31 -2.57
C PRO A 2 10.86 13.88 -3.09
N LEU A 3 9.72 13.21 -2.86
CA LEU A 3 9.43 11.89 -3.43
C LEU A 3 9.59 11.95 -4.95
N PRO A 4 10.11 10.88 -5.60
CA PRO A 4 10.14 10.82 -7.05
C PRO A 4 8.73 10.97 -7.64
N THR A 5 8.64 11.46 -8.88
CA THR A 5 7.37 11.68 -9.57
C THR A 5 6.50 10.44 -9.56
N ALA A 6 5.20 10.60 -9.32
CA ALA A 6 4.26 9.48 -9.13
C ALA A 6 4.17 8.53 -10.35
N ASP A 7 4.53 9.03 -11.54
CA ASP A 7 4.61 8.29 -12.79
C ASP A 7 5.71 7.20 -12.84
N THR A 8 6.72 7.23 -11.96
CA THR A 8 7.78 6.22 -12.02
C THR A 8 7.36 4.93 -11.31
N PRO A 9 7.73 3.76 -11.85
CA PRO A 9 7.47 2.46 -11.21
C PRO A 9 8.00 2.40 -9.79
N LEU A 10 7.27 1.74 -8.88
CA LEU A 10 7.65 1.55 -7.47
C LEU A 10 9.08 1.01 -7.30
N TYR A 11 9.55 0.12 -8.18
CA TYR A 11 10.91 -0.44 -8.08
C TYR A 11 12.02 0.61 -8.26
N ASN A 12 11.72 1.77 -8.86
CA ASN A 12 12.67 2.88 -8.99
C ASN A 12 12.72 3.76 -7.72
N HIS A 13 11.78 3.59 -6.79
CA HIS A 13 11.77 4.31 -5.53
C HIS A 13 12.51 3.49 -4.47
N PRO A 14 13.45 4.07 -3.73
CA PRO A 14 14.10 3.38 -2.62
C PRO A 14 13.06 3.11 -1.51
N LEU A 15 13.26 2.02 -0.75
CA LEU A 15 12.33 1.61 0.31
C LEU A 15 11.94 2.75 1.27
N PRO A 16 12.87 3.62 1.75
CA PRO A 16 12.52 4.75 2.61
C PRO A 16 11.54 5.75 1.97
N ASP A 17 11.57 5.93 0.64
CA ASP A 17 10.63 6.80 -0.05
C ASP A 17 9.23 6.17 -0.11
N ILE A 18 9.16 4.84 -0.27
CA ILE A 18 7.91 4.08 -0.21
C ILE A 18 7.32 4.13 1.20
N GLU A 19 8.12 3.92 2.24
CA GLU A 19 7.70 4.01 3.65
C GLU A 19 7.22 5.43 3.99
N GLN A 20 7.94 6.46 3.53
CA GLN A 20 7.54 7.85 3.72
C GLN A 20 6.23 8.16 2.99
N TRP A 21 6.06 7.66 1.77
CA TRP A 21 4.82 7.78 1.01
C TRP A 21 3.64 7.12 1.75
N LEU A 22 3.80 5.88 2.22
CA LEU A 22 2.77 5.19 3.01
C LEU A 22 2.40 5.98 4.27
N THR A 23 3.40 6.51 4.98
CA THR A 23 3.18 7.36 6.15
C THR A 23 2.39 8.62 5.80
N GLN A 24 2.68 9.27 4.66
CA GLN A 24 1.96 10.45 4.19
C GLN A 24 0.50 10.17 3.85
N MET A 25 0.21 8.95 3.37
CA MET A 25 -1.15 8.50 3.08
C MET A 25 -1.95 8.13 4.34
N GLY A 26 -1.34 8.23 5.53
CA GLY A 26 -1.96 7.85 6.79
C GLY A 26 -1.87 6.36 7.10
N CYS A 27 -0.95 5.64 6.47
CA CYS A 27 -0.62 4.28 6.87
C CYS A 27 0.32 4.30 8.09
N GLU A 28 0.13 3.33 8.98
CA GLU A 28 0.93 3.13 10.18
C GLU A 28 1.80 1.87 10.00
N GLN A 29 3.12 2.01 10.14
CA GLN A 29 4.05 0.89 10.09
C GLN A 29 3.91 0.03 11.35
N ASP A 30 3.95 -1.29 11.17
CA ASP A 30 3.99 -2.21 12.30
C ASP A 30 5.41 -2.28 12.88
N ILE A 31 5.51 -2.18 14.21
CA ILE A 31 6.80 -2.16 14.92
C ILE A 31 7.47 -3.53 15.01
N GLU A 32 6.70 -4.61 14.88
CA GLU A 32 7.20 -5.98 14.90
C GLU A 32 7.54 -6.45 13.49
N GLN A 33 6.75 -6.00 12.51
CA GLN A 33 6.93 -6.33 11.11
C GLN A 33 7.07 -5.06 10.26
N LEU A 34 8.31 -4.62 10.03
CA LEU A 34 8.58 -3.37 9.27
C LEU A 34 8.03 -3.38 7.83
N HIS A 35 7.83 -4.55 7.24
CA HIS A 35 7.21 -4.71 5.92
C HIS A 35 5.68 -4.61 5.98
N CYS A 36 5.08 -4.71 7.16
CA CYS A 36 3.64 -4.60 7.37
C CYS A 36 3.26 -3.16 7.71
N TRP A 37 2.24 -2.69 7.02
CA TRP A 37 1.65 -1.38 7.19
C TRP A 37 0.15 -1.53 7.32
N ARG A 38 -0.49 -0.70 8.12
CA ARG A 38 -1.94 -0.71 8.29
C ARG A 38 -2.51 0.63 7.91
N VAL A 39 -3.63 0.62 7.19
CA VAL A 39 -4.39 1.82 6.87
C VAL A 39 -5.82 1.66 7.35
N ALA A 40 -6.27 2.65 8.12
CA ALA A 40 -7.64 2.72 8.60
C ALA A 40 -8.32 3.96 8.02
N GLN A 41 -9.14 3.76 6.99
CA GLN A 41 -10.03 4.79 6.48
C GLN A 41 -11.38 4.75 7.21
N LYS A 42 -12.17 5.81 7.07
CA LYS A 42 -13.49 5.91 7.74
C LYS A 42 -14.46 4.80 7.31
N THR A 43 -14.32 4.31 6.08
CA THR A 43 -15.25 3.37 5.44
C THR A 43 -14.67 1.97 5.27
N TRP A 44 -13.36 1.79 5.35
CA TRP A 44 -12.67 0.52 5.15
C TRP A 44 -11.31 0.51 5.86
N GLN A 45 -10.76 -0.68 6.07
CA GLN A 45 -9.43 -0.88 6.63
C GLN A 45 -8.66 -1.86 5.75
N ALA A 46 -7.35 -1.68 5.63
CA ALA A 46 -6.51 -2.62 4.92
C ALA A 46 -5.14 -2.77 5.58
N GLU A 47 -4.53 -3.92 5.36
CA GLU A 47 -3.15 -4.21 5.71
C GLU A 47 -2.34 -4.28 4.41
N LEU A 48 -1.21 -3.59 4.36
CA LEU A 48 -0.28 -3.58 3.25
C LEU A 48 0.98 -4.33 3.65
N TYR A 49 1.48 -5.19 2.79
CA TYR A 49 2.71 -5.95 2.97
C TYR A 49 3.65 -5.63 1.83
N LEU A 50 4.79 -5.03 2.16
CA LEU A 50 5.88 -4.76 1.25
C LEU A 50 6.66 -6.06 1.02
N GLU A 51 6.29 -6.82 0.00
CA GLU A 51 7.02 -8.01 -0.43
C GLU A 51 8.19 -7.64 -1.35
N VAL A 52 8.99 -8.64 -1.75
CA VAL A 52 10.21 -8.42 -2.55
C VAL A 52 9.91 -7.91 -3.96
N GLU A 53 8.84 -8.39 -4.60
CA GLU A 53 8.50 -8.07 -6.00
C GLU A 53 7.16 -7.33 -6.17
N GLU A 54 6.36 -7.29 -5.11
CA GLU A 54 5.00 -6.77 -5.13
C GLU A 54 4.58 -6.16 -3.80
N LEU A 55 3.57 -5.30 -3.84
CA LEU A 55 2.87 -4.78 -2.68
C LEU A 55 1.56 -5.54 -2.54
N ILE A 56 1.42 -6.29 -1.46
CA ILE A 56 0.18 -7.00 -1.14
C ILE A 56 -0.69 -6.07 -0.31
N VAL A 57 -1.97 -6.00 -0.64
CA VAL A 57 -2.95 -5.15 0.04
C VAL A 57 -4.16 -6.00 0.38
N THR A 58 -4.39 -6.19 1.66
CA THR A 58 -5.46 -7.01 2.22
C THR A 58 -6.51 -6.10 2.85
N TYR A 59 -7.60 -5.85 2.13
CA TYR A 59 -8.75 -5.12 2.63
C TYR A 59 -9.53 -6.00 3.60
N LEU A 60 -9.59 -5.57 4.86
CA LEU A 60 -10.24 -6.31 5.93
C LEU A 60 -11.76 -6.15 5.84
N ARG A 61 -12.49 -7.27 5.89
CA ARG A 61 -13.97 -7.32 5.84
C ARG A 61 -14.60 -6.61 4.64
N ALA A 62 -13.88 -6.49 3.54
CA ALA A 62 -14.32 -5.78 2.34
C ALA A 62 -15.11 -6.66 1.35
N GLY A 63 -15.01 -7.98 1.46
CA GLY A 63 -15.67 -8.94 0.57
C GLY A 63 -17.10 -9.27 0.98
N ASP A 64 -17.82 -9.88 0.04
CA ASP A 64 -19.17 -10.40 0.28
C ASP A 64 -19.13 -11.43 1.42
N SER A 65 -20.01 -11.27 2.41
CA SER A 65 -20.00 -11.99 3.70
C SER A 65 -18.86 -11.64 4.69
N GLY A 66 -18.22 -10.48 4.55
CA GLY A 66 -17.22 -9.99 5.51
C GLY A 66 -15.86 -10.69 5.41
N ARG A 67 -15.55 -11.24 4.23
CA ARG A 67 -14.23 -11.82 3.91
C ARG A 67 -13.22 -10.73 3.62
N ASP A 68 -11.95 -11.06 3.79
CA ASP A 68 -10.86 -10.16 3.42
C ASP A 68 -10.62 -10.28 1.91
N ILE A 69 -10.36 -9.14 1.26
CA ILE A 69 -9.99 -9.07 -0.15
C ILE A 69 -8.52 -8.77 -0.25
N GLN A 70 -7.74 -9.70 -0.81
CA GLN A 70 -6.33 -9.48 -1.07
C GLN A 70 -6.11 -9.06 -2.53
N ARG A 71 -5.32 -8.02 -2.75
CA ARG A 71 -4.83 -7.57 -4.05
C ARG A 71 -3.31 -7.50 -4.03
N ALA A 72 -2.72 -7.82 -5.17
CA ALA A 72 -1.27 -7.83 -5.34
C ALA A 72 -0.89 -6.85 -6.45
N PHE A 73 -0.04 -5.89 -6.14
CA PHE A 73 0.41 -4.83 -7.05
C PHE A 73 1.90 -5.00 -7.31
N LYS A 74 2.27 -5.34 -8.54
CA LYS A 74 3.69 -5.46 -8.91
C LYS A 74 4.40 -4.12 -8.79
N TYR A 75 5.64 -4.11 -8.33
CA TYR A 75 6.43 -2.87 -8.28
C TYR A 75 6.78 -2.28 -9.65
N SER A 76 6.47 -3.00 -10.73
CA SER A 76 6.50 -2.47 -12.10
C SER A 76 5.43 -1.42 -12.38
N LEU A 77 4.38 -1.33 -11.55
CA LEU A 77 3.32 -0.33 -11.65
C LEU A 77 3.81 1.03 -11.15
N SER A 78 3.26 2.11 -11.71
CA SER A 78 3.56 3.46 -11.25
C SER A 78 3.08 3.67 -9.81
N ARG A 79 3.77 4.52 -9.05
CA ARG A 79 3.34 4.87 -7.69
C ARG A 79 1.90 5.40 -7.70
N GLN A 80 1.56 6.19 -8.71
CA GLN A 80 0.21 6.73 -8.87
C GLN A 80 -0.84 5.65 -9.09
N ASP A 81 -0.62 4.71 -10.00
CA ASP A 81 -1.58 3.63 -10.26
C ASP A 81 -1.84 2.79 -9.01
N VAL A 82 -0.78 2.52 -8.24
CA VAL A 82 -0.89 1.76 -6.99
C VAL A 82 -1.60 2.58 -5.91
N GLU A 83 -1.28 3.86 -5.78
CA GLU A 83 -1.98 4.78 -4.88
C GLU A 83 -3.48 4.82 -5.21
N ASP A 84 -3.83 5.15 -6.45
CA ASP A 84 -5.22 5.23 -6.89
C ASP A 84 -5.95 3.89 -6.68
N ALA A 85 -5.30 2.76 -6.97
CA ALA A 85 -5.91 1.44 -6.78
C ALA A 85 -6.09 1.03 -5.31
N ILE A 86 -5.22 1.49 -4.41
CA ILE A 86 -5.31 1.20 -2.96
C ILE A 86 -6.36 2.09 -2.30
N PHE A 87 -6.31 3.39 -2.59
CA PHE A 87 -7.10 4.38 -1.88
C PHE A 87 -8.50 4.60 -2.50
N SER A 88 -8.75 4.11 -3.70
CA SER A 88 -10.12 4.01 -4.25
C SER A 88 -11.00 2.99 -3.51
N GLY A 89 -10.39 2.13 -2.68
CA GLY A 89 -11.08 1.09 -1.92
C GLY A 89 -11.24 -0.24 -2.67
N PRO A 90 -11.87 -1.24 -2.00
CA PRO A 90 -12.01 -2.62 -2.50
C PRO A 90 -12.84 -2.79 -3.78
#